data_AF-A0A9E5YGP1-F1
#
_entry.id   AF-A0A9E5YGP1-F1
#
_cell.length_a   1.000
_cell.length_b   1.000
_cell.length_c   1.000
_cell.angle_alpha   90.00
_cell.angle_beta   90.00
_cell.angle_gamma   90.00
#
_symmetry.space_group_name_H-M   'P 1'
#
loop_
_entity.id
_entity.type
_entity.pdbx_description
1 polymer ?
#
loop_
_entity_poly.entity_id
_entity_poly.type
_entity_poly.pdbx_seq_one_letter_code
_entity_poly.pdbx_strand_id
1 'polypeptide(L)'
;MERQSIVHGTDPFAKTVLNSLSAHIAILDQHGVILETNRAWRNYAARNQMQGDHDSIGVNYLALCEATTGNEESQARQVAAGLRSVIQGDINEFLFDYPCHSPDGKHWYYMRAIRMAYDGPVRVVVSHEEITALKLAEESLKKREQELEDQTQNLEEANIALKVLLKQRETDKPI
;
A
#
# COMPACT_ATOMS: atom_id res chain seq x y z
N MET A 1 23.30 38.31 -6.77
CA MET A 1 23.39 38.09 -8.23
C MET A 1 24.16 36.80 -8.38
N GLU A 2 23.67 35.72 -8.98
CA GLU A 2 22.82 35.60 -10.16
C GLU A 2 21.69 34.57 -9.95
N ARG A 3 20.51 34.89 -10.46
CA ARG A 3 19.45 33.91 -10.73
C ARG A 3 19.88 33.14 -11.97
N GLN A 4 20.23 31.87 -11.83
CA GLN A 4 20.50 31.04 -12.99
C GLN A 4 19.21 30.40 -13.50
N SER A 5 19.05 30.52 -14.81
CA SER A 5 17.84 30.40 -15.58
C SER A 5 17.26 28.98 -15.63
N ILE A 6 15.93 28.95 -15.75
CA ILE A 6 15.07 27.80 -15.98
C ILE A 6 15.56 27.00 -17.21
N VAL A 7 15.90 25.72 -17.00
CA VAL A 7 16.08 24.73 -18.07
C VAL A 7 14.88 23.78 -18.01
N HIS A 8 14.04 23.82 -19.04
CA HIS A 8 12.98 22.84 -19.30
C HIS A 8 13.62 21.55 -19.84
N GLY A 9 14.16 20.74 -18.94
CA GLY A 9 14.67 19.39 -19.18
C GLY A 9 14.79 18.68 -17.84
N THR A 10 14.41 17.40 -17.78
CA THR A 10 14.43 16.62 -16.54
C THR A 10 15.82 16.72 -15.91
N ASP A 11 15.92 17.33 -14.73
CA ASP A 11 17.18 17.39 -13.98
C ASP A 11 17.72 15.95 -13.85
N PRO A 12 18.91 15.65 -14.41
CA PRO A 12 19.50 14.32 -14.35
C PRO A 12 19.59 13.79 -12.92
N PHE A 13 19.77 14.68 -11.94
CA PHE A 13 19.77 14.33 -10.53
C PHE A 13 18.38 13.91 -10.05
N ALA A 14 17.33 14.71 -10.30
CA ALA A 14 15.95 14.37 -9.94
C ALA A 14 15.50 13.03 -10.54
N LYS A 15 15.86 12.77 -11.81
CA LYS A 15 15.58 11.49 -12.46
C LYS A 15 16.36 10.33 -11.83
N THR A 16 17.59 10.56 -11.40
CA THR A 16 18.39 9.56 -10.69
C THR A 16 17.76 9.21 -9.35
N VAL A 17 17.34 10.22 -8.58
CA VAL A 17 16.61 10.03 -7.31
C VAL A 17 15.33 9.22 -7.54
N LEU A 18 14.48 9.62 -8.49
CA LEU A 18 13.24 8.92 -8.81
C LEU A 18 13.48 7.45 -9.17
N ASN A 19 14.53 7.15 -9.95
CA ASN A 19 14.89 5.79 -10.37
C ASN A 19 15.61 4.95 -9.28
N SER A 20 16.02 5.57 -8.18
CA SER A 20 16.61 4.88 -7.03
C SER A 20 15.56 4.32 -6.06
N LEU A 21 14.32 4.83 -6.12
CA LEU A 21 13.21 4.39 -5.29
C LEU A 21 12.71 3.00 -5.71
N SER A 22 12.40 2.16 -4.72
CA SER A 22 11.84 0.82 -4.91
C SER A 22 10.35 0.83 -5.22
N ALA A 23 9.62 1.85 -4.77
CA ALA A 23 8.21 2.04 -5.09
C ALA A 23 8.01 2.17 -6.60
N HIS A 24 6.94 1.59 -7.13
CA HIS A 24 6.54 1.79 -8.52
C HIS A 24 5.87 3.15 -8.64
N ILE A 25 6.53 4.10 -9.29
CA ILE A 25 6.08 5.50 -9.34
C ILE A 25 5.68 5.89 -10.76
N ALA A 26 4.53 6.56 -10.87
CA ALA A 26 4.04 7.24 -12.06
C ALA A 26 3.69 8.70 -11.74
N ILE A 27 3.99 9.62 -12.66
CA ILE A 27 3.59 11.02 -12.60
C ILE A 27 2.47 11.24 -13.62
N LEU A 28 1.33 11.76 -13.18
CA LEU A 28 0.16 12.02 -14.01
C LEU A 28 -0.01 13.52 -14.28
N ASP A 29 -0.63 13.85 -15.42
CA ASP A 29 -1.13 15.20 -15.72
C ASP A 29 -2.54 15.46 -15.16
N GLN A 30 -3.12 16.63 -15.46
CA GLN A 30 -4.48 16.99 -15.02
C GLN A 30 -5.61 16.12 -15.61
N HIS A 31 -5.32 15.28 -16.61
CA HIS A 31 -6.28 14.39 -17.25
C HIS A 31 -6.09 12.94 -16.82
N GLY A 32 -5.12 12.66 -15.93
CA GLY A 32 -4.78 11.31 -15.49
C GLY A 32 -3.87 10.55 -16.46
N VAL A 33 -3.26 11.24 -17.43
CA VAL A 33 -2.32 10.64 -18.38
C VAL A 33 -0.94 10.53 -17.74
N ILE A 34 -0.32 9.35 -17.86
CA ILE A 34 1.04 9.09 -17.36
C ILE A 34 2.06 9.87 -18.21
N LEU A 35 2.83 10.73 -17.56
CA LEU A 35 3.90 11.54 -18.15
C LEU A 35 5.28 10.93 -17.95
N GLU A 36 5.53 10.32 -16.80
CA GLU A 36 6.82 9.69 -16.48
C GLU A 36 6.65 8.56 -15.48
N THR A 37 7.49 7.53 -15.59
CA THR A 37 7.55 6.42 -14.64
C THR A 37 8.98 6.13 -14.23
N ASN A 38 9.16 5.60 -13.02
CA ASN A 38 10.48 5.25 -12.52
C ASN A 38 10.94 3.86 -12.99
N ARG A 39 12.20 3.52 -12.69
CA ARG A 39 12.80 2.22 -13.04
C ARG A 39 12.06 1.04 -12.42
N ALA A 40 11.59 1.19 -11.17
CA ALA A 40 10.88 0.12 -10.48
C ALA A 40 9.54 -0.20 -11.17
N TRP A 41 8.77 0.81 -11.56
CA TRP A 41 7.55 0.65 -12.37
C TRP A 41 7.82 -0.11 -13.65
N ARG A 42 8.83 0.32 -14.43
CA ARG A 42 9.19 -0.32 -15.71
C ARG A 42 9.58 -1.79 -15.54
N ASN A 43 10.36 -2.09 -14.50
CA ASN A 43 10.74 -3.47 -14.19
C ASN A 43 9.53 -4.32 -13.81
N TYR A 44 8.58 -3.76 -13.05
CA TYR A 44 7.35 -4.45 -12.70
C TYR A 44 6.47 -4.71 -13.93
N ALA A 45 6.25 -3.71 -14.78
CA ALA A 45 5.47 -3.85 -16.00
C ALA A 45 6.07 -4.89 -16.95
N ALA A 46 7.41 -4.92 -17.09
CA ALA A 46 8.11 -5.92 -17.90
C ALA A 46 7.95 -7.35 -17.35
N ARG A 47 8.05 -7.54 -16.02
CA ARG A 47 7.88 -8.85 -15.38
C ARG A 47 6.46 -9.38 -15.48
N ASN A 48 5.48 -8.49 -15.36
CA ASN A 48 4.05 -8.84 -15.36
C ASN A 48 3.41 -8.78 -16.76
N GLN A 49 4.22 -8.55 -17.81
CA GLN A 49 3.76 -8.51 -19.20
C GLN A 49 2.55 -7.58 -19.41
N MET A 50 2.56 -6.43 -18.73
CA MET A 50 1.52 -5.43 -18.92
C MET A 50 1.44 -5.03 -20.39
N GLN A 51 0.24 -4.91 -20.93
CA GLN A 51 0.03 -4.57 -22.33
C GLN A 51 0.55 -3.15 -22.65
N GLY A 52 1.22 -3.01 -23.79
CA GLY A 52 1.79 -1.75 -24.27
C GLY A 52 3.27 -1.57 -23.91
N ASP A 53 3.75 -0.33 -24.00
CA ASP A 53 5.11 0.00 -23.60
C ASP A 53 5.27 -0.17 -22.08
N HIS A 54 6.41 -0.76 -21.67
CA HIS A 54 6.68 -1.06 -20.27
C HIS A 54 6.79 0.17 -19.36
N ASP A 55 6.85 1.39 -19.93
CA ASP A 55 6.82 2.63 -19.16
C ASP A 55 5.41 3.22 -19.00
N SER A 56 4.41 2.69 -19.71
CA SER A 56 3.02 3.13 -19.71
C SER A 56 2.84 4.63 -20.01
N ILE A 57 3.84 5.30 -20.58
CA ILE A 57 3.77 6.74 -20.86
C ILE A 57 2.69 6.99 -21.93
N GLY A 58 1.87 8.02 -21.71
CA GLY A 58 0.73 8.35 -22.57
C GLY A 58 -0.55 7.53 -22.29
N VAL A 59 -0.48 6.50 -21.45
CA VAL A 59 -1.68 5.78 -21.00
C VAL A 59 -2.47 6.64 -20.03
N ASN A 60 -3.79 6.69 -20.19
CA ASN A 60 -4.68 7.33 -19.22
C ASN A 60 -4.98 6.35 -18.08
N TYR A 61 -4.42 6.62 -16.90
CA TYR A 61 -4.56 5.79 -15.71
C TYR A 61 -6.02 5.69 -15.25
N LEU A 62 -6.75 6.81 -15.28
CA LEU A 62 -8.17 6.84 -14.90
C LEU A 62 -9.00 5.97 -15.83
N ALA A 63 -8.81 6.12 -17.15
CA ALA A 63 -9.53 5.32 -18.14
C ALA A 63 -9.19 3.82 -18.02
N LEU A 64 -7.93 3.49 -17.70
CA LEU A 64 -7.51 2.11 -17.44
C LEU A 64 -8.28 1.52 -16.24
N CYS A 65 -8.35 2.26 -15.13
CA CYS A 65 -9.12 1.84 -13.95
C CYS A 65 -10.62 1.73 -14.23
N GLU A 66 -11.18 2.65 -15.02
CA GLU A 66 -12.60 2.63 -15.42
C GLU A 66 -12.92 1.44 -16.35
N ALA A 67 -11.96 1.02 -17.18
CA ALA A 67 -12.10 -0.12 -18.07
C ALA A 67 -11.83 -1.47 -17.38
N THR A 68 -11.28 -1.48 -16.16
CA THR A 68 -11.08 -2.71 -15.38
C THR A 68 -12.42 -3.36 -15.07
N THR A 69 -12.54 -4.66 -15.35
CA THR A 69 -13.75 -5.45 -15.10
C THR A 69 -13.43 -6.69 -14.27
N GLY A 70 -14.46 -7.36 -13.74
CA GLY A 70 -14.30 -8.56 -12.94
C GLY A 70 -14.06 -8.25 -11.46
N ASN A 71 -13.28 -9.09 -10.78
CA ASN A 71 -13.14 -9.03 -9.32
C ASN A 71 -12.51 -7.73 -8.80
N GLU A 72 -11.75 -7.03 -9.63
CA GLU A 72 -11.03 -5.81 -9.28
C GLU A 72 -11.81 -4.52 -9.60
N GLU A 73 -12.95 -4.63 -10.29
CA GLU A 73 -13.72 -3.49 -10.81
C GLU A 73 -14.10 -2.47 -9.72
N SER A 74 -14.55 -2.95 -8.56
CA SER A 74 -14.95 -2.07 -7.45
C SER A 74 -13.75 -1.28 -6.90
N GLN A 75 -12.60 -1.93 -6.75
CA GLN A 75 -11.37 -1.31 -6.27
C GLN A 75 -10.84 -0.31 -7.30
N ALA A 76 -10.82 -0.68 -8.58
CA ALA A 76 -10.40 0.20 -9.66
C ALA A 76 -11.27 1.47 -9.74
N ARG A 77 -12.59 1.34 -9.57
CA ARG A 77 -13.50 2.49 -9.49
C ARG A 77 -13.22 3.41 -8.30
N GLN A 78 -12.90 2.85 -7.13
CA GLN A 78 -12.52 3.63 -5.95
C GLN A 78 -11.21 4.39 -6.17
N VAL A 79 -10.21 3.72 -6.76
CA VAL A 79 -8.93 4.34 -7.12
C VAL A 79 -9.14 5.49 -8.12
N ALA A 80 -9.93 5.27 -9.17
CA ALA A 80 -10.24 6.31 -10.14
C ALA A 80 -10.93 7.52 -9.49
N ALA A 81 -11.90 7.28 -8.59
CA ALA A 81 -12.56 8.36 -7.86
C ALA A 81 -11.59 9.15 -6.97
N GLY A 82 -10.76 8.44 -6.19
CA GLY A 82 -9.74 9.06 -5.33
C GLY A 82 -8.73 9.89 -6.11
N LEU A 83 -8.21 9.37 -7.22
CA LEU A 83 -7.31 10.13 -8.11
C LEU A 83 -7.98 11.38 -8.66
N ARG A 84 -9.25 11.32 -9.08
CA ARG A 84 -9.96 12.50 -9.59
C ARG A 84 -10.03 13.59 -8.52
N SER A 85 -10.35 13.24 -7.27
CA SER A 85 -10.37 14.20 -6.16
C SER A 85 -8.99 14.81 -5.89
N VAL A 86 -7.91 14.02 -6.00
CA VAL A 86 -6.52 14.53 -5.88
C VAL A 86 -6.17 15.47 -7.04
N ILE A 87 -6.50 15.09 -8.28
CA ILE A 87 -6.22 15.90 -9.48
C ILE A 87 -6.95 17.25 -9.40
N GLN A 88 -8.24 17.22 -9.04
CA GLN A 88 -9.08 18.40 -8.89
C GLN A 88 -8.64 19.30 -7.72
N GLY A 89 -7.90 18.74 -6.75
CA GLY A 89 -7.42 19.46 -5.58
C GLY A 89 -8.43 19.52 -4.43
N ASP A 90 -9.48 18.70 -4.48
CA ASP A 90 -10.45 18.54 -3.37
C ASP A 90 -9.78 17.94 -2.14
N ILE A 91 -8.82 17.04 -2.37
CA ILE A 91 -7.94 16.45 -1.36
C ILE A 91 -6.49 16.53 -1.84
N ASN A 92 -5.55 16.67 -0.91
CA ASN A 92 -4.12 16.71 -1.26
C ASN A 92 -3.52 15.33 -1.50
N GLU A 93 -4.16 14.30 -0.93
CA GLU A 93 -3.62 12.96 -0.85
C GLU A 93 -4.76 11.93 -0.83
N PHE A 94 -4.54 10.82 -1.52
CA PHE A 94 -5.40 9.64 -1.49
C PHE A 94 -4.54 8.40 -1.21
N LEU A 95 -5.04 7.54 -0.32
CA LEU A 95 -4.37 6.32 0.12
C LEU A 95 -5.31 5.13 -0.07
N PHE A 96 -4.78 4.02 -0.57
CA PHE A 96 -5.57 2.82 -0.78
C PHE A 96 -4.69 1.56 -0.72
N ASP A 97 -4.96 0.66 0.21
CA ASP A 97 -4.38 -0.67 0.21
C ASP A 97 -5.30 -1.67 -0.50
N TYR A 98 -4.73 -2.53 -1.34
CA TYR A 98 -5.50 -3.52 -2.09
C TYR A 98 -4.76 -4.84 -2.23
N PRO A 99 -5.49 -5.98 -2.19
CA PRO A 99 -4.94 -7.27 -2.54
C PRO A 99 -4.74 -7.35 -4.05
N CYS A 100 -3.57 -7.83 -4.46
CA CYS A 100 -3.27 -8.18 -5.85
C CYS A 100 -2.73 -9.62 -5.84
N HIS A 101 -3.63 -10.58 -5.60
CA HIS A 101 -3.23 -11.97 -5.50
C HIS A 101 -2.88 -12.53 -6.87
N SER A 102 -1.76 -13.23 -6.91
CA SER A 102 -1.12 -13.73 -8.11
C SER A 102 -0.91 -15.25 -7.95
N PRO A 103 -0.71 -16.03 -9.02
CA PRO A 103 -0.49 -17.48 -8.89
C PRO A 103 0.69 -17.88 -8.01
N ASP A 104 1.67 -16.98 -7.83
CA ASP A 104 2.84 -17.17 -6.96
C ASP A 104 2.57 -16.83 -5.48
N GLY A 105 1.43 -16.20 -5.15
CA GLY A 105 1.04 -15.97 -3.77
C GLY A 105 0.09 -14.80 -3.53
N LYS A 106 -0.13 -14.54 -2.24
CA LYS A 106 -0.88 -13.36 -1.81
C LYS A 106 0.04 -12.15 -1.81
N HIS A 107 -0.33 -11.12 -2.57
CA HIS A 107 0.30 -9.81 -2.48
C HIS A 107 -0.68 -8.74 -2.04
N TRP A 108 -0.16 -7.76 -1.33
CA TRP A 108 -0.86 -6.53 -1.00
C TRP A 108 -0.02 -5.34 -1.40
N TYR A 109 -0.67 -4.36 -1.99
CA TYR A 109 -0.04 -3.11 -2.38
C TYR A 109 -0.69 -1.97 -1.64
N TYR A 110 0.15 -1.03 -1.20
CA TYR A 110 -0.24 0.28 -0.74
C TYR A 110 -0.05 1.26 -1.88
N MET A 111 -1.15 1.85 -2.33
CA MET A 111 -1.15 2.92 -3.31
C MET A 111 -1.34 4.26 -2.60
N ARG A 112 -0.54 5.23 -3.04
CA ARG A 112 -0.57 6.61 -2.56
C ARG A 112 -0.53 7.55 -3.75
N ALA A 113 -1.46 8.50 -3.80
CA ALA A 113 -1.52 9.54 -4.81
C ALA A 113 -1.45 10.91 -4.13
N ILE A 114 -0.51 11.75 -4.55
CA ILE A 114 -0.27 13.07 -3.97
C ILE A 114 -0.23 14.13 -5.06
N ARG A 115 -0.98 15.22 -4.88
CA ARG A 115 -0.91 16.39 -5.76
C ARG A 115 0.36 17.18 -5.47
N MET A 116 1.20 17.40 -6.50
CA MET A 116 2.42 18.18 -6.34
C MET A 116 2.09 19.65 -6.05
N ALA A 117 2.65 20.19 -4.97
CA ALA A 117 2.52 21.60 -4.62
C ALA A 117 3.67 22.40 -5.26
N TYR A 118 3.45 22.91 -6.47
CA TYR A 118 4.40 23.79 -7.17
C TYR A 118 3.67 24.71 -8.16
N ASP A 119 4.34 25.79 -8.60
CA ASP A 119 3.76 26.83 -9.48
C ASP A 119 3.64 26.43 -10.97
N GLY A 120 3.48 25.13 -11.26
CA GLY A 120 3.36 24.63 -12.62
C GLY A 120 2.01 23.96 -12.91
N PRO A 121 1.91 23.26 -14.05
CA PRO A 121 0.73 22.47 -14.39
C PRO A 121 0.43 21.43 -13.30
N VAL A 122 -0.84 21.02 -13.17
CA VAL A 122 -1.19 19.99 -12.19
C VAL A 122 -0.41 18.71 -12.48
N ARG A 123 0.23 18.20 -11.44
CA ARG A 123 0.89 16.91 -11.45
C ARG A 123 0.48 16.11 -10.23
N VAL A 124 0.23 14.83 -10.43
CA VAL A 124 -0.06 13.89 -9.35
C VAL A 124 0.98 12.79 -9.38
N VAL A 125 1.66 12.57 -8.25
CA VAL A 125 2.57 11.45 -8.07
C VAL A 125 1.76 10.29 -7.53
N VAL A 126 1.75 9.17 -8.25
CA VAL A 126 1.17 7.91 -7.81
C VAL A 126 2.30 6.94 -7.52
N SER A 127 2.31 6.34 -6.33
CA SER A 127 3.27 5.32 -5.93
C SER A 127 2.54 4.06 -5.47
N HIS A 128 3.04 2.90 -5.91
CA HIS A 128 2.63 1.59 -5.40
C HIS A 128 3.80 0.94 -4.69
N GLU A 129 3.57 0.52 -3.45
CA GLU A 129 4.55 -0.22 -2.64
C GLU A 129 3.96 -1.55 -2.21
N GLU A 130 4.73 -2.62 -2.34
CA GLU A 130 4.30 -3.91 -1.84
C GLU A 130 4.41 -3.94 -0.30
N ILE A 131 3.30 -4.23 0.37
CA ILE A 131 3.19 -4.28 1.83
C ILE A 131 2.87 -5.70 2.33
N THR A 132 3.08 -6.72 1.49
CA THR A 132 2.82 -8.13 1.80
C THR A 132 3.50 -8.58 3.09
N ALA A 133 4.80 -8.28 3.25
CA ALA A 133 5.55 -8.66 4.44
C ALA A 133 5.01 -8.01 5.72
N LEU A 134 4.53 -6.76 5.62
CA LEU A 134 3.92 -6.04 6.73
C LEU A 134 2.59 -6.70 7.13
N LYS A 135 1.70 -6.96 6.17
CA LYS A 135 0.41 -7.62 6.41
C LYS A 135 0.58 -9.02 7.02
N LEU A 136 1.53 -9.81 6.53
CA LEU A 136 1.82 -11.13 7.08
C LEU A 136 2.39 -11.06 8.52
N ALA A 137 3.21 -10.06 8.81
CA ALA A 137 3.71 -9.85 10.17
C ALA A 137 2.59 -9.44 11.13
N GLU A 138 1.69 -8.54 10.71
CA GLU A 138 0.50 -8.14 11.47
C GLU A 138 -0.43 -9.34 11.75
N GLU A 139 -0.72 -10.16 10.74
CA GLU A 139 -1.51 -11.38 10.89
C GLU A 139 -0.86 -12.36 11.88
N SER A 140 0.46 -12.56 11.78
CA SER A 140 1.20 -13.44 12.69
C SER A 140 1.21 -12.90 14.13
N LEU A 141 1.29 -11.59 14.33
CA LEU A 141 1.25 -10.99 15.66
C LEU A 141 -0.13 -11.18 16.29
N LYS A 142 -1.20 -10.89 15.56
CA LYS A 142 -2.58 -11.05 16.03
C LYS A 142 -2.88 -12.50 16.42
N LYS A 143 -2.37 -13.47 15.66
CA LYS A 143 -2.53 -14.89 15.99
C LYS A 143 -1.85 -15.25 17.32
N ARG A 144 -0.61 -14.76 17.53
CA ARG A 144 0.14 -15.01 18.76
C ARG A 144 -0.49 -14.34 19.97
N GLU A 145 -1.03 -13.13 19.80
CA GLU A 145 -1.77 -12.44 20.85
C GLU A 145 -2.97 -13.26 21.32
N GLN A 146 -3.78 -13.76 20.39
CA GLN A 146 -4.91 -14.64 20.71
C GLN A 146 -4.46 -15.92 21.42
N GLU A 147 -3.38 -16.57 20.94
CA GLU A 147 -2.84 -17.78 21.56
C GLU A 147 -2.37 -17.50 23.01
N LEU A 148 -1.78 -16.33 23.28
CA LEU A 148 -1.35 -15.93 24.62
C LEU A 148 -2.53 -15.61 25.55
N GLU A 149 -3.58 -14.97 25.04
CA GLU A 149 -4.82 -14.71 25.79
C GLU A 149 -5.47 -16.03 26.22
N ASP A 150 -5.63 -16.97 25.30
CA ASP A 150 -6.22 -18.29 25.58
C ASP A 150 -5.36 -19.06 26.60
N GLN A 151 -4.03 -19.00 26.50
CA GLN A 151 -3.13 -19.63 27.47
C GLN A 151 -3.25 -18.99 28.86
N THR A 152 -3.38 -17.66 28.92
CA THR A 152 -3.52 -16.93 30.18
C THR A 152 -4.82 -17.31 30.88
N GLN A 153 -5.94 -17.33 30.15
CA GLN A 153 -7.23 -17.73 30.70
C GLN A 153 -7.19 -19.17 31.24
N ASN A 154 -6.63 -20.11 30.46
CA ASN A 154 -6.48 -21.51 30.90
C ASN A 154 -5.62 -21.64 32.17
N LEU A 155 -4.54 -20.87 32.28
CA LEU A 155 -3.68 -20.85 33.46
C LEU A 155 -4.39 -20.25 34.69
N GLU A 156 -5.22 -19.22 34.50
CA GLU A 156 -6.03 -18.64 35.57
C GLU A 156 -7.08 -19.63 36.09
N GLU A 157 -7.81 -20.29 35.19
CA GLU A 157 -8.79 -21.33 35.54
C GLU A 157 -8.13 -22.49 36.30
N ALA A 158 -7.00 -22.99 35.82
CA ALA A 158 -6.24 -24.05 36.49
C ALA A 158 -5.74 -23.61 37.87
N ASN A 159 -5.25 -22.38 38.01
CA ASN A 159 -4.83 -21.82 39.29
C ASN A 159 -5.99 -21.68 40.29
N ILE A 160 -7.16 -21.24 39.83
CA ILE A 160 -8.37 -21.15 40.67
C ILE A 160 -8.78 -22.54 41.15
N ALA A 161 -8.87 -23.51 40.24
CA ALA A 161 -9.23 -24.90 40.58
C ALA A 161 -8.26 -25.50 41.61
N LEU A 162 -6.95 -25.32 41.41
CA LEU A 162 -5.93 -25.81 42.35
C LEU A 162 -6.05 -25.15 43.73
N LYS A 163 -6.29 -23.84 43.80
CA LYS A 163 -6.52 -23.13 45.08
C LYS A 163 -7.74 -23.65 45.82
N VAL A 164 -8.82 -23.96 45.11
CA VAL A 164 -10.04 -24.55 45.71
C VAL A 164 -9.74 -25.94 46.28
N LEU A 165 -9.06 -26.80 45.51
CA LEU A 165 -8.69 -28.15 45.94
C LEU A 165 -7.76 -28.14 47.16
N LEU A 166 -6.79 -27.22 47.20
CA LEU A 166 -5.89 -27.06 48.34
C LEU A 166 -6.63 -26.66 49.61
N LYS A 167 -7.55 -25.68 49.53
CA LYS A 167 -8.39 -25.28 50.67
C LYS A 167 -9.23 -26.44 51.20
N GLN A 168 -9.83 -27.22 50.31
CA GLN A 168 -10.66 -28.36 50.69
C GLN A 168 -9.84 -29.44 51.42
N ARG A 169 -8.62 -29.72 50.96
CA ARG A 169 -7.70 -30.64 51.63
C ARG A 169 -7.27 -30.17 53.02
N GLU A 170 -7.11 -28.87 53.23
CA GLU A 170 -6.78 -28.32 54.55
C GLU A 170 -7.94 -28.44 55.54
N THR A 171 -9.18 -28.27 55.08
CA THR A 171 -10.38 -28.46 55.92
C THR A 171 -10.68 -29.93 56.23
N ASP A 172 -10.28 -30.87 55.36
CA ASP A 172 -10.52 -32.30 55.54
C ASP A 172 -9.44 -33.03 56.37
N LYS A 173 -8.41 -32.33 56.88
CA LYS A 173 -7.43 -32.95 57.78
C LYS A 173 -8.09 -33.30 59.12
N PRO A 174 -8.01 -34.56 59.60
CA PRO A 174 -8.59 -34.95 60.88
C PRO A 174 -7.84 -34.28 62.05
N ILE A 175 -8.62 -33.87 63.05
CA ILE A 175 -8.18 -33.26 64.33
C ILE A 175 -7.40 -34.28 65.18
#